data_AF-A0A7J6SM97-F1
#
_entry.id   AF-A0A7J6SM97-F1
#
_cell.length_a   1.000
_cell.length_b   1.000
_cell.length_c   1.000
_cell.angle_alpha   90.00
_cell.angle_beta   90.00
_cell.angle_gamma   90.00
#
_symmetry.space_group_name_H-M   'P 1'
#
loop_
_entity.id
_entity.type
_entity.pdbx_description
1 polymer ?
#
loop_
_entity_poly.entity_id
_entity_poly.type
_entity_poly.pdbx_seq_one_letter_code
_entity_poly.pdbx_strand_id
1 'polypeptide(L)'
;LWDGEEPFNWNYVVGFDAMTFHSGEKEPIPAYGALRTWRIYNLANPSLAIPFQLDVRKMPFSVPVEKKLSHRDFMQYFSDYYAGTEFDLSQGMLAGPWGTPYRLEGGEAFFGQIPRGISIPRTSYSFFGQPKSNVKDSVGWFAVDQPMTSVYLPFRADTDWKGVDKSYKRGLLLEFDDKSAFWAFQFVSELFATGF
;
A
#
# COMPACT_ATOMS: atom_id res chain seq x y z
N LEU A 1 -29.07 -9.14 8.41
CA LEU A 1 -28.96 -9.92 7.15
C LEU A 1 -29.89 -9.28 6.13
N TRP A 2 -29.54 -9.31 4.85
CA TRP A 2 -30.31 -8.64 3.78
C TRP A 2 -31.78 -9.08 3.76
N ASP A 3 -32.68 -8.11 3.68
CA ASP A 3 -34.14 -8.29 3.74
C ASP A 3 -34.79 -8.55 2.37
N GLY A 4 -34.04 -8.36 1.27
CA GLY A 4 -34.56 -8.52 -0.09
C GLY A 4 -35.19 -7.25 -0.67
N GLU A 5 -35.29 -6.17 0.10
CA GLU A 5 -35.97 -4.93 -0.31
C GLU A 5 -34.99 -3.94 -0.94
N GLU A 6 -33.83 -3.75 -0.32
CA GLU A 6 -32.78 -2.86 -0.84
C GLU A 6 -31.81 -3.60 -1.79
N PRO A 7 -31.02 -2.91 -2.64
CA PRO A 7 -29.96 -3.55 -3.40
C PRO A 7 -28.97 -4.32 -2.49
N PHE A 8 -28.71 -5.58 -2.81
CA PHE A 8 -27.80 -6.42 -2.04
C PHE A 8 -26.39 -5.80 -1.99
N ASN A 9 -25.95 -5.39 -0.81
CA ASN A 9 -24.57 -4.93 -0.59
C ASN A 9 -23.72 -6.04 0.03
N TRP A 10 -22.89 -6.65 -0.81
CA TRP A 10 -22.01 -7.77 -0.41
C TRP A 10 -21.11 -7.41 0.78
N ASN A 11 -20.57 -6.18 0.83
CA ASN A 11 -19.69 -5.76 1.92
C ASN A 11 -20.41 -5.66 3.28
N TYR A 12 -21.71 -5.33 3.30
CA TYR A 12 -22.48 -5.31 4.55
C TYR A 12 -22.93 -6.71 5.00
N VAL A 13 -23.17 -7.61 4.05
CA VAL A 13 -23.74 -8.93 4.36
C VAL A 13 -22.67 -9.95 4.72
N VAL A 14 -21.56 -9.96 3.98
CA VAL A 14 -20.49 -10.96 4.17
C VAL A 14 -19.14 -10.33 4.50
N GLY A 15 -19.00 -9.03 4.28
CA GLY A 15 -17.76 -8.32 4.56
C GLY A 15 -17.49 -8.23 6.06
N PHE A 16 -16.21 -8.11 6.36
CA PHE A 16 -15.71 -7.86 7.70
C PHE A 16 -16.14 -6.48 8.20
N ASP A 17 -16.76 -6.41 9.38
CA ASP A 17 -17.08 -5.15 10.03
C ASP A 17 -15.89 -4.61 10.82
N ALA A 18 -15.10 -3.75 10.17
CA ALA A 18 -13.94 -3.14 10.80
C ALA A 18 -14.28 -2.18 11.97
N MET A 19 -15.54 -1.78 12.12
CA MET A 19 -15.97 -0.90 13.21
C MET A 19 -16.19 -1.64 14.52
N THR A 20 -16.54 -2.93 14.45
CA THR A 20 -16.95 -3.73 15.62
C THR A 20 -16.07 -4.97 15.84
N PHE A 21 -15.22 -5.31 14.89
CA PHE A 21 -14.36 -6.48 15.02
C PHE A 21 -13.21 -6.26 16.00
N HIS A 22 -13.08 -7.19 16.95
CA HIS A 22 -11.96 -7.30 17.87
C HIS A 22 -11.03 -8.44 17.48
N SER A 23 -9.72 -8.18 17.46
CA SER A 23 -8.69 -9.21 17.27
C SER A 23 -8.11 -9.61 18.62
N GLY A 24 -8.77 -10.54 19.31
CA GLY A 24 -8.46 -10.84 20.72
C GLY A 24 -8.89 -9.69 21.60
N GLU A 25 -8.00 -9.21 22.47
CA GLU A 25 -8.26 -8.06 23.36
C GLU A 25 -8.05 -6.69 22.68
N LYS A 26 -7.68 -6.68 21.40
CA LYS A 26 -7.40 -5.43 20.67
C LYS A 26 -8.70 -4.75 20.22
N GLU A 27 -8.75 -3.44 20.43
CA GLU A 27 -9.82 -2.57 19.94
C GLU A 27 -9.92 -2.57 18.41
N PRO A 28 -11.10 -2.29 17.83
CA PRO A 28 -11.29 -2.19 16.39
C PRO A 28 -10.42 -1.08 15.78
N ILE A 29 -9.86 -1.36 14.60
CA ILE A 29 -8.98 -0.44 13.85
C ILE A 29 -9.55 -0.05 12.46
N PRO A 30 -10.76 0.53 12.37
CA PRO A 30 -11.43 0.83 11.10
C PRO A 30 -10.62 1.72 10.15
N ALA A 31 -9.82 2.67 10.67
CA ALA A 31 -9.00 3.55 9.84
C ALA A 31 -7.92 2.79 9.05
N TYR A 32 -7.54 1.59 9.50
CA TYR A 32 -6.50 0.77 8.88
C TYR A 32 -6.80 0.47 7.42
N GLY A 33 -8.02 0.07 7.10
CA GLY A 33 -8.46 -0.15 5.71
C GLY A 33 -9.00 1.11 5.06
N ALA A 34 -9.81 1.86 5.79
CA ALA A 34 -10.59 2.98 5.25
C ALA A 34 -9.71 4.09 4.65
N LEU A 35 -8.63 4.48 5.32
CA LEU A 35 -7.77 5.57 4.83
C LEU A 35 -7.10 5.24 3.49
N ARG A 36 -6.65 3.99 3.33
CA ARG A 36 -5.99 3.54 2.09
C ARG A 36 -6.96 3.51 0.92
N THR A 37 -8.16 2.97 1.14
CA THR A 37 -9.23 2.96 0.13
C THR A 37 -9.61 4.38 -0.28
N TRP A 38 -9.87 5.25 0.71
CA TRP A 38 -10.20 6.65 0.51
C TRP A 38 -9.12 7.39 -0.30
N ARG A 39 -7.85 7.19 0.05
CA ARG A 39 -6.73 7.87 -0.62
C ARG A 39 -6.58 7.43 -2.06
N ILE A 40 -6.62 6.12 -2.34
CA ILE A 40 -6.50 5.61 -3.71
C ILE A 40 -7.64 6.12 -4.59
N TYR A 41 -8.86 6.21 -4.08
CA TYR A 41 -9.97 6.76 -4.84
C TYR A 41 -9.77 8.24 -5.19
N ASN A 42 -9.33 9.05 -4.23
CA ASN A 42 -9.06 10.47 -4.47
C ASN A 42 -7.80 10.71 -5.31
N LEU A 43 -6.83 9.80 -5.34
CA LEU A 43 -5.70 9.85 -6.27
C LEU A 43 -6.14 9.48 -7.70
N ALA A 44 -6.98 8.45 -7.84
CA ALA A 44 -7.47 7.98 -9.13
C ALA A 44 -8.48 8.93 -9.78
N ASN A 45 -9.24 9.67 -8.96
CA ASN A 45 -10.18 10.68 -9.41
C ASN A 45 -10.35 11.81 -8.38
N PRO A 46 -9.45 12.81 -8.40
CA PRO A 46 -9.51 13.96 -7.49
C PRO A 46 -10.81 14.74 -7.58
N SER A 47 -11.42 14.82 -8.77
CA SER A 47 -12.68 15.56 -8.99
C SER A 47 -13.88 14.99 -8.23
N LEU A 48 -13.85 13.72 -7.81
CA LEU A 48 -14.94 13.17 -6.98
C LEU A 48 -14.92 13.71 -5.55
N ALA A 49 -13.77 14.20 -5.08
CA ALA A 49 -13.58 14.74 -3.73
C ALA A 49 -14.26 13.88 -2.65
N ILE A 50 -14.02 12.56 -2.70
CA ILE A 50 -14.73 11.60 -1.85
C ILE A 50 -14.37 11.91 -0.39
N PRO A 51 -15.35 12.19 0.47
CA PRO A 51 -15.09 12.45 1.87
C PRO A 51 -14.60 11.18 2.56
N PHE A 52 -13.68 11.34 3.52
CA PHE A 52 -13.21 10.22 4.31
C PHE A 52 -14.37 9.63 5.13
N GLN A 53 -14.49 8.29 5.11
CA GLN A 53 -15.46 7.54 5.90
C GLN A 53 -14.71 6.51 6.73
N LEU A 54 -14.89 6.55 8.05
CA LEU A 54 -14.25 5.60 8.95
C LEU A 54 -14.76 4.17 8.71
N ASP A 55 -16.06 4.00 8.45
CA ASP A 55 -16.62 2.73 7.99
C ASP A 55 -16.37 2.58 6.48
N VAL A 56 -15.39 1.75 6.13
CA VAL A 56 -14.99 1.46 4.74
C VAL A 56 -16.16 0.96 3.88
N ARG A 57 -17.19 0.34 4.47
CA ARG A 57 -18.35 -0.19 3.75
C ARG A 57 -19.28 0.90 3.23
N LYS A 58 -19.18 2.13 3.78
CA LYS A 58 -19.90 3.32 3.29
C LYS A 58 -19.25 3.95 2.07
N MET A 59 -18.01 3.59 1.74
CA MET A 59 -17.37 4.03 0.50
C MET A 59 -17.83 3.19 -0.68
N PRO A 60 -17.83 3.76 -1.91
CA PRO A 60 -18.19 3.00 -3.10
C PRO A 60 -17.24 1.81 -3.28
N PHE A 61 -17.74 0.72 -3.86
CA PHE A 61 -16.90 -0.44 -4.18
C PHE A 61 -15.76 -0.11 -5.17
N SER A 62 -16.03 0.79 -6.11
CA SER A 62 -15.07 1.28 -7.10
C SER A 62 -15.45 2.69 -7.54
N VAL A 63 -14.48 3.41 -8.11
CA VAL A 63 -14.69 4.76 -8.64
C VAL A 63 -14.23 4.82 -10.10
N PRO A 64 -14.87 5.62 -10.96
CA PRO A 64 -14.32 5.89 -12.27
C PRO A 64 -13.00 6.64 -12.11
N VAL A 65 -12.01 6.32 -12.96
CA VAL A 65 -10.77 7.10 -13.04
C VAL A 65 -11.04 8.40 -13.79
N GLU A 66 -10.42 9.51 -13.36
CA GLU A 66 -10.55 10.80 -14.05
C GLU A 66 -9.83 10.78 -15.41
N LYS A 67 -8.68 10.10 -15.46
CA LYS A 67 -7.85 9.93 -16.65
C LYS A 67 -7.34 8.50 -16.74
N LYS A 68 -6.94 8.09 -17.94
CA LYS A 68 -6.28 6.79 -18.14
C LYS A 68 -5.02 6.71 -17.27
N LEU A 69 -4.93 5.68 -16.45
CA LEU A 69 -3.79 5.42 -15.58
C LEU A 69 -2.68 4.70 -16.36
N SER A 70 -1.45 5.10 -16.08
CA SER A 70 -0.20 4.47 -16.52
C SER A 70 0.40 3.65 -15.38
N HIS A 71 1.39 2.79 -15.69
CA HIS A 71 2.13 2.07 -14.65
C HIS A 71 2.79 3.00 -13.62
N ARG A 72 3.18 4.21 -14.02
CA ARG A 72 3.79 5.19 -13.10
C ARG A 72 2.81 5.71 -12.06
N ASP A 73 1.54 5.84 -12.43
CA ASP A 73 0.50 6.23 -11.48
C ASP A 73 0.35 5.15 -10.39
N PHE A 74 0.38 3.86 -10.74
CA PHE A 74 0.37 2.77 -9.76
C PHE A 74 1.60 2.77 -8.86
N MET A 75 2.79 3.02 -9.42
CA MET A 75 4.02 3.16 -8.63
C MET A 75 3.89 4.30 -7.62
N GLN A 76 3.36 5.45 -8.03
CA GLN A 76 3.11 6.60 -7.17
C GLN A 76 2.05 6.32 -6.11
N TYR A 77 0.98 5.61 -6.47
CA TYR A 77 -0.09 5.27 -5.53
C TYR A 77 0.41 4.32 -4.44
N PHE A 78 1.27 3.37 -4.80
CA PHE A 78 1.86 2.45 -3.84
C PHE A 78 2.91 3.11 -2.93
N SER A 79 3.57 4.18 -3.38
CA SER A 79 4.51 4.97 -2.58
C SER A 79 3.85 6.14 -1.81
N ASP A 80 2.55 6.37 -1.98
CA ASP A 80 1.87 7.51 -1.34
C ASP A 80 1.79 7.38 0.19
N TYR A 81 1.97 8.53 0.85
CA TYR A 81 1.97 8.68 2.29
C TYR A 81 0.96 9.74 2.78
N TYR A 82 -0.14 9.90 2.03
CA TYR A 82 -1.20 10.87 2.28
C TYR A 82 -0.76 12.33 2.20
N ALA A 83 0.25 12.60 1.37
CA ALA A 83 0.82 13.93 1.19
C ALA A 83 -0.26 14.98 0.89
N GLY A 84 -0.21 16.10 1.62
CA GLY A 84 -1.13 17.23 1.45
C GLY A 84 -2.54 17.02 2.00
N THR A 85 -2.72 16.04 2.89
CA THR A 85 -3.99 15.79 3.59
C THR A 85 -3.81 15.92 5.10
N GLU A 86 -4.91 15.89 5.87
CA GLU A 86 -4.84 15.84 7.34
C GLU A 86 -4.20 14.56 7.89
N PHE A 87 -4.02 13.54 7.05
CA PHE A 87 -3.40 12.25 7.40
C PHE A 87 -1.95 12.13 6.95
N ASP A 88 -1.35 13.23 6.47
CA ASP A 88 0.02 13.25 5.93
C ASP A 88 1.04 12.68 6.92
N LEU A 89 1.71 11.60 6.53
CA LEU A 89 2.65 10.90 7.40
C LEU A 89 3.94 11.69 7.64
N SER A 90 4.28 12.61 6.75
CA SER A 90 5.44 13.51 6.87
C SER A 90 5.24 14.62 7.91
N GLN A 91 4.02 14.74 8.45
CA GLN A 91 3.66 15.80 9.38
C GLN A 91 3.50 15.27 10.82
N GLY A 92 3.60 16.20 11.77
CA GLY A 92 3.39 15.95 13.20
C GLY A 92 4.58 15.32 13.91
N MET A 93 4.44 15.13 15.22
CA MET A 93 5.52 14.67 16.10
C MET A 93 6.07 13.30 15.70
N LEU A 94 5.24 12.43 15.14
CA LEU A 94 5.63 11.08 14.72
C LEU A 94 6.45 11.05 13.43
N ALA A 95 6.55 12.16 12.68
CA ALA A 95 7.40 12.25 11.50
C ALA A 95 8.87 12.61 11.83
N GLY A 96 9.15 12.92 13.10
CA GLY A 96 10.49 13.33 13.54
C GLY A 96 10.92 14.70 12.97
N PRO A 97 12.19 15.10 13.21
CA PRO A 97 12.69 16.42 12.81
C PRO A 97 12.81 16.60 11.29
N TRP A 98 12.82 15.52 10.52
CA TRP A 98 13.02 15.54 9.07
C TRP A 98 11.75 15.33 8.26
N GLY A 99 10.58 15.24 8.92
CA GLY A 99 9.31 15.01 8.23
C GLY A 99 9.26 13.64 7.55
N THR A 100 9.89 12.64 8.16
CA THR A 100 10.01 11.30 7.59
C THR A 100 8.64 10.60 7.62
N PRO A 101 8.07 10.20 6.47
CA PRO A 101 6.79 9.47 6.43
C PRO A 101 6.92 8.03 6.97
N TYR A 102 8.14 7.55 7.20
CA TYR A 102 8.46 6.28 7.85
C TYR A 102 8.20 6.35 9.35
N ARG A 103 7.02 5.88 9.74
CA ARG A 103 6.67 5.71 11.15
C ARG A 103 7.01 4.29 11.59
N LEU A 104 7.63 4.15 12.76
CA LEU A 104 7.76 2.86 13.42
C LEU A 104 6.36 2.36 13.79
N GLU A 105 5.92 1.28 13.15
CA GLU A 105 4.63 0.65 13.40
C GLU A 105 4.72 -0.38 14.54
N GLY A 106 3.61 -0.65 15.22
CA GLY A 106 3.48 -1.77 16.16
C GLY A 106 3.56 -1.41 17.64
N GLY A 107 3.67 -0.13 17.98
CA GLY A 107 3.50 0.37 19.35
C GLY A 107 2.03 0.54 19.75
N GLU A 108 1.77 0.61 21.05
CA GLU A 108 0.45 0.98 21.57
C GLU A 108 0.12 2.43 21.16
N ALA A 109 -1.05 2.62 20.56
CA ALA A 109 -1.55 3.96 20.30
C ALA A 109 -2.11 4.52 21.61
N PHE A 110 -1.43 5.51 22.19
CA PHE A 110 -1.88 6.17 23.42
C PHE A 110 -3.14 7.02 23.18
N PHE A 111 -3.35 7.52 21.96
CA PHE A 111 -4.53 8.29 21.57
C PHE A 111 -4.93 8.01 20.12
N GLY A 112 -6.17 7.56 19.92
CA GLY A 112 -6.76 7.34 18.61
C GLY A 112 -6.07 6.25 17.79
N GLN A 113 -6.27 6.29 16.47
CA GLN A 113 -5.62 5.39 15.52
C GLN A 113 -4.58 6.16 14.71
N ILE A 114 -3.38 5.61 14.61
CA ILE A 114 -2.34 6.15 13.75
C ILE A 114 -2.62 5.71 12.30
N PRO A 115 -2.67 6.63 11.32
CA PRO A 115 -2.81 6.26 9.91
C PRO A 115 -1.74 5.24 9.49
N ARG A 116 -2.16 4.10 8.94
CA ARG A 116 -1.25 3.14 8.31
C ARG A 116 -0.93 3.59 6.89
N GLY A 117 0.35 3.81 6.57
CA GLY A 117 0.81 4.19 5.24
C GLY A 117 0.48 3.14 4.17
N ILE A 118 0.43 3.50 2.89
CA ILE A 118 0.23 2.50 1.81
C ILE A 118 1.50 1.65 1.68
N SER A 119 2.66 2.31 1.60
CA SER A 119 3.98 1.74 1.81
C SER A 119 4.32 1.70 3.30
N ILE A 120 4.87 0.59 3.78
CA ILE A 120 5.30 0.42 5.17
C ILE A 120 6.64 -0.34 5.22
N PRO A 121 7.48 -0.14 6.27
CA PRO A 121 8.80 -0.78 6.38
C PRO A 121 8.76 -2.32 6.44
N ARG A 122 7.62 -2.91 6.76
CA ARG A 122 7.44 -4.37 6.83
C ARG A 122 7.08 -5.01 5.49
N THR A 123 6.96 -4.22 4.41
CA THR A 123 6.64 -4.74 3.08
C THR A 123 7.87 -5.42 2.49
N SER A 124 7.84 -6.74 2.33
CA SER A 124 8.98 -7.47 1.75
C SER A 124 9.13 -7.29 0.24
N TYR A 125 8.02 -7.07 -0.47
CA TYR A 125 7.98 -6.78 -1.90
C TYR A 125 6.64 -6.17 -2.29
N SER A 126 6.60 -5.54 -3.45
CA SER A 126 5.39 -5.04 -4.09
C SER A 126 5.38 -5.37 -5.57
N PHE A 127 4.19 -5.65 -6.12
CA PHE A 127 4.06 -5.96 -7.53
C PHE A 127 2.70 -5.55 -8.11
N PHE A 128 2.66 -5.34 -9.42
CA PHE A 128 1.42 -5.23 -10.17
C PHE A 128 1.60 -5.67 -11.62
N GLY A 129 0.52 -6.20 -12.22
CA GLY A 129 0.51 -6.65 -13.60
C GLY A 129 0.02 -5.57 -14.56
N GLN A 130 0.65 -5.51 -15.73
CA GLN A 130 0.20 -4.76 -16.89
C GLN A 130 -0.09 -5.76 -18.04
N PRO A 131 -1.26 -6.42 -18.02
CA PRO A 131 -1.60 -7.43 -19.01
C PRO A 131 -1.86 -6.80 -20.39
N LYS A 132 -1.53 -7.55 -21.44
CA LYS A 132 -1.83 -7.28 -22.85
C LYS A 132 -2.50 -8.52 -23.46
N SER A 133 -3.10 -8.36 -24.64
CA SER A 133 -3.71 -9.49 -25.38
C SER A 133 -2.72 -10.64 -25.62
N ASN A 134 -1.44 -10.31 -25.82
CA ASN A 134 -0.36 -11.25 -25.96
C ASN A 134 0.50 -11.27 -24.69
N VAL A 135 0.73 -12.46 -24.13
CA VAL A 135 1.52 -12.64 -22.90
C VAL A 135 2.95 -12.11 -23.06
N LYS A 136 3.53 -12.19 -24.26
CA LYS A 136 4.89 -11.70 -24.55
C LYS A 136 5.04 -10.18 -24.44
N ASP A 137 3.93 -9.47 -24.53
CA ASP A 137 3.85 -8.00 -24.41
C ASP A 137 3.35 -7.58 -23.02
N SER A 138 2.97 -8.54 -22.17
CA SER A 138 2.52 -8.29 -20.80
C SER A 138 3.73 -8.13 -19.88
N VAL A 139 3.62 -7.22 -18.91
CA VAL A 139 4.70 -6.89 -17.98
C VAL A 139 4.21 -7.03 -16.54
N GLY A 140 4.95 -7.74 -15.71
CA GLY A 140 4.82 -7.67 -14.26
C GLY A 140 5.84 -6.67 -13.70
N TRP A 141 5.37 -5.66 -13.01
CA TRP A 141 6.22 -4.69 -12.32
C TRP A 141 6.48 -5.22 -10.91
N PHE A 142 7.75 -5.32 -10.53
CA PHE A 142 8.15 -5.89 -9.24
C PHE A 142 9.19 -5.00 -8.57
N ALA A 143 8.96 -4.72 -7.28
CA ALA A 143 9.88 -4.03 -6.40
C ALA A 143 10.14 -4.91 -5.18
N VAL A 144 11.39 -5.03 -4.76
CA VAL A 144 11.76 -5.63 -3.48
C VAL A 144 11.72 -4.56 -2.40
N ASP A 145 11.49 -4.96 -1.14
CA ASP A 145 11.23 -4.02 -0.04
C ASP A 145 10.00 -3.11 -0.34
N GLN A 146 9.84 -2.04 0.42
CA GLN A 146 8.68 -1.19 0.40
C GLN A 146 8.63 -0.22 -0.81
N PRO A 147 7.44 0.01 -1.40
CA PRO A 147 7.28 0.85 -2.60
C PRO A 147 7.86 2.26 -2.54
N MET A 148 7.93 2.86 -1.34
CA MET A 148 8.33 4.27 -1.19
C MET A 148 9.82 4.52 -1.48
N THR A 149 10.68 3.56 -1.14
CA THR A 149 12.14 3.63 -1.31
C THR A 149 12.66 2.72 -2.41
N SER A 150 11.78 1.92 -3.01
CA SER A 150 12.15 0.94 -4.02
C SER A 150 11.79 1.36 -5.44
N VAL A 151 12.45 0.71 -6.40
CA VAL A 151 12.22 0.91 -7.82
C VAL A 151 11.55 -0.33 -8.40
N TYR A 152 10.48 -0.13 -9.17
CA TYR A 152 9.80 -1.21 -9.87
C TYR A 152 10.56 -1.58 -11.14
N LEU A 153 10.99 -2.84 -11.22
CA LEU A 153 11.56 -3.42 -12.42
C LEU A 153 10.48 -4.07 -13.30
N PRO A 154 10.55 -3.89 -14.63
CA PRO A 154 9.65 -4.55 -15.55
C PRO A 154 10.15 -5.98 -15.88
N PHE A 155 9.41 -6.99 -15.43
CA PHE A 155 9.58 -8.37 -15.85
C PHE A 155 8.57 -8.71 -16.94
N ARG A 156 9.01 -9.27 -18.06
CA ARG A 156 8.05 -9.79 -19.05
C ARG A 156 7.30 -10.98 -18.47
N ALA A 157 6.00 -11.07 -18.71
CA ALA A 157 5.16 -12.13 -18.15
C ALA A 157 5.51 -13.53 -18.68
N ASP A 158 6.26 -13.63 -19.79
CA ASP A 158 6.78 -14.88 -20.35
C ASP A 158 8.21 -15.22 -19.88
N THR A 159 8.77 -14.47 -18.92
CA THR A 159 10.09 -14.73 -18.36
C THR A 159 10.03 -15.92 -17.39
N ASP A 160 10.85 -16.94 -17.62
CA ASP A 160 11.02 -18.04 -16.67
C ASP A 160 12.03 -17.69 -15.57
N TRP A 161 12.16 -18.56 -14.56
CA TRP A 161 13.11 -18.35 -13.47
C TRP A 161 14.57 -18.29 -13.94
N LYS A 162 14.91 -18.79 -15.13
CA LYS A 162 16.29 -18.74 -15.66
C LYS A 162 16.62 -17.34 -16.18
N GLY A 163 15.65 -16.65 -16.78
CA GLY A 163 15.79 -15.30 -17.34
C GLY A 163 15.91 -14.16 -16.32
N VAL A 164 15.62 -14.40 -15.04
CA VAL A 164 15.77 -13.41 -13.96
C VAL A 164 17.24 -13.29 -13.55
N ASP A 165 17.71 -12.13 -13.10
CA ASP A 165 19.08 -11.98 -12.58
C ASP A 165 19.27 -12.72 -11.24
N LYS A 166 20.50 -13.17 -10.94
CA LYS A 166 20.78 -13.91 -9.70
C LYS A 166 20.49 -13.08 -8.44
N SER A 167 20.67 -11.76 -8.46
CA SER A 167 20.43 -10.88 -7.31
C SER A 167 18.97 -10.91 -6.83
N TYR A 168 18.01 -11.12 -7.76
CA TYR A 168 16.58 -11.23 -7.47
C TYR A 168 16.12 -12.66 -7.14
N LYS A 169 17.03 -13.64 -7.19
CA LYS A 169 16.77 -15.05 -6.80
C LYS A 169 17.30 -15.36 -5.40
N ARG A 170 17.86 -14.37 -4.72
CA ARG A 170 18.57 -14.49 -3.44
C ARG A 170 17.90 -13.62 -2.39
N GLY A 171 18.08 -13.98 -1.14
CA GLY A 171 17.61 -13.19 0.00
C GLY A 171 16.61 -13.99 0.83
N LEU A 172 17.14 -14.83 1.73
CA LEU A 172 16.37 -15.19 2.91
C LEU A 172 16.27 -13.91 3.76
N LEU A 173 15.05 -13.47 4.06
CA LEU A 173 14.81 -12.25 4.83
C LEU A 173 15.45 -12.27 6.23
N LEU A 174 15.82 -13.46 6.71
CA LEU A 174 16.45 -13.68 8.02
C LEU A 174 17.99 -13.72 7.97
N GLU A 175 18.59 -13.81 6.78
CA GLU A 175 20.04 -13.94 6.61
C GLU A 175 20.55 -12.87 5.65
N PHE A 176 21.44 -12.01 6.16
CA PHE A 176 22.06 -10.96 5.36
C PHE A 176 22.87 -11.56 4.18
N ASP A 177 22.59 -11.09 2.96
CA ASP A 177 23.31 -11.45 1.72
C ASP A 177 23.54 -10.17 0.90
N ASP A 178 24.79 -9.71 0.86
CA ASP A 178 25.22 -8.51 0.12
C ASP A 178 25.09 -8.66 -1.42
N LYS A 179 24.79 -9.86 -1.91
CA LYS A 179 24.48 -10.14 -3.32
C LYS A 179 22.99 -10.20 -3.61
N SER A 180 22.12 -10.04 -2.60
CA SER A 180 20.67 -9.97 -2.78
C SER A 180 20.25 -8.55 -3.11
N ALA A 181 19.39 -8.42 -4.13
CA ALA A 181 18.73 -7.15 -4.41
C ALA A 181 17.92 -6.69 -3.18
N PHE A 182 17.24 -7.60 -2.48
CA PHE A 182 16.44 -7.26 -1.30
C PHE A 182 17.25 -6.50 -0.25
N TRP A 183 18.43 -7.00 0.12
CA TRP A 183 19.26 -6.36 1.15
C TRP A 183 19.84 -5.01 0.71
N ALA A 184 20.10 -4.81 -0.59
CA ALA A 184 20.51 -3.52 -1.12
C ALA A 184 19.38 -2.47 -0.99
N PHE A 185 18.14 -2.82 -1.36
CA PHE A 185 17.00 -1.91 -1.21
C PHE A 185 16.64 -1.68 0.26
N GLN A 186 16.65 -2.73 1.10
CA GLN A 186 16.43 -2.60 2.54
C GLN A 186 17.43 -1.61 3.17
N PHE A 187 18.72 -1.72 2.83
CA PHE A 187 19.75 -0.82 3.35
C PHE A 187 19.44 0.66 3.03
N VAL A 188 19.04 0.94 1.79
CA VAL A 188 18.61 2.29 1.37
C VAL A 188 17.38 2.74 2.17
N SER A 189 16.41 1.86 2.34
CA SER A 189 15.19 2.08 3.13
C SER A 189 15.47 2.53 4.57
N GLU A 190 16.35 1.80 5.25
CA GLU A 190 16.76 2.10 6.64
C GLU A 190 17.55 3.40 6.73
N LEU A 191 18.39 3.70 5.72
CA LEU A 191 19.12 4.97 5.66
C LEU A 191 18.16 6.16 5.56
N PHE A 192 17.16 6.07 4.68
CA PHE A 192 16.11 7.10 4.58
C PHE A 192 15.30 7.24 5.86
N ALA A 193 14.99 6.13 6.55
CA ALA A 193 14.26 6.17 7.81
C ALA A 193 15.02 6.90 8.94
N THR A 194 16.36 6.92 8.89
CA THR A 194 17.21 7.56 9.90
C THR A 194 17.57 9.02 9.59
N GLY A 195 17.13 9.56 8.45
CA GLY A 195 17.25 10.98 8.12
C GLY A 195 18.61 11.41 7.57
N PHE A 196 19.32 10.49 6.89
CA PHE A 196 20.52 10.79 6.12
C PHE A 196 20.21 11.04 4.63
#